data_AF-A0A938GZ26-F1
#
_entry.id   AF-A0A938GZ26-F1
#
_cell.length_a   1.000
_cell.length_b   1.000
_cell.length_c   1.000
_cell.angle_alpha   90.00
_cell.angle_beta   90.00
_cell.angle_gamma   90.00
#
_symmetry.space_group_name_H-M   'P 1'
#
loop_
_entity.id
_entity.type
_entity.pdbx_description
1 polymer ?
#
loop_
_entity_poly.entity_id
_entity_poly.type
_entity_poly.pdbx_seq_one_letter_code
_entity_poly.pdbx_strand_id
1 'polypeptide(L)'
;EHRGENTFAQIARRLGYRFVAERLTYARALRPGDSFPVELTLKNTGFASPHLPRVVEIGLLPATPRVAPAVHAVVLPDADPRWWGPGAGTIKLRGVLPVPAGFPRGTYRLGLRLADPAERLRDDDRYAIRLGNREIAFATPGGWNILAEDVSVEAGRVTTPGQ
;
A
#
# COMPACT_ATOMS: atom_id res chain seq x y z
N GLU A 1 7.34 16.94 -39.93
CA GLU A 1 7.65 15.65 -39.26
C GLU A 1 7.40 15.78 -37.76
N HIS A 2 6.51 14.97 -37.18
CA HIS A 2 6.60 14.58 -35.76
C HIS A 2 5.92 13.22 -35.56
N ARG A 3 6.78 12.19 -35.43
CA ARG A 3 6.64 10.91 -34.74
C ARG A 3 5.24 10.31 -34.59
N GLY A 4 4.95 9.36 -35.47
CA GLY A 4 4.06 8.23 -35.19
C GLY A 4 4.65 7.29 -34.12
N GLU A 5 4.95 7.79 -32.93
CA GLU A 5 5.06 6.93 -31.75
C GLU A 5 3.65 6.54 -31.29
N ASN A 6 3.09 5.61 -32.05
CA ASN A 6 2.15 4.58 -31.66
C ASN A 6 0.98 5.04 -30.75
N THR A 7 0.07 5.84 -31.31
CA THR A 7 -1.21 6.25 -30.69
C THR A 7 -1.96 5.06 -30.07
N PHE A 8 -1.90 3.90 -30.73
CA PHE A 8 -2.47 2.65 -30.21
C PHE A 8 -1.78 2.17 -28.93
N ALA A 9 -0.45 2.19 -28.86
CA ALA A 9 0.28 1.86 -27.63
C ALA A 9 0.00 2.86 -26.50
N GLN A 10 -0.24 4.13 -26.81
CA GLN A 10 -0.62 5.12 -25.80
C GLN A 10 -2.03 4.87 -25.25
N ILE A 11 -2.98 4.52 -26.12
CA ILE A 11 -4.34 4.17 -25.73
C ILE A 11 -4.34 2.86 -24.94
N ALA A 12 -3.70 1.81 -25.45
CA ALA A 12 -3.62 0.49 -24.81
C ALA A 12 -3.00 0.55 -23.40
N ARG A 13 -1.96 1.37 -23.20
CA ARG A 13 -1.29 1.53 -21.89
C ARG A 13 -2.11 2.28 -20.84
N ARG A 14 -3.22 2.89 -21.25
CA ARG A 14 -4.12 3.66 -20.40
C ARG A 14 -5.55 3.11 -20.38
N LEU A 15 -5.83 2.00 -21.08
CA LEU A 15 -7.09 1.28 -20.95
C LEU A 15 -7.28 0.83 -19.50
N GLY A 16 -8.48 1.02 -18.96
CA GLY A 16 -8.80 0.70 -17.57
C GLY A 16 -8.20 1.71 -16.58
N TYR A 17 -7.97 1.27 -15.35
CA TYR A 17 -7.32 2.05 -14.29
C TYR A 17 -5.82 1.75 -14.22
N ARG A 18 -5.04 2.74 -13.82
CA ARG A 18 -3.61 2.56 -13.51
C ARG A 18 -3.18 3.49 -12.39
N PHE A 19 -3.21 2.98 -11.16
CA PHE A 19 -2.81 3.75 -9.98
C PHE A 19 -1.30 3.85 -9.87
N VAL A 20 -0.79 5.06 -9.63
CA VAL A 20 0.62 5.36 -9.42
C VAL A 20 0.75 6.08 -8.09
N ALA A 21 1.63 5.61 -7.21
CA ALA A 21 2.02 6.31 -6.00
C ALA A 21 2.92 7.50 -6.35
N GLU A 22 2.55 8.68 -5.86
CA GLU A 22 3.27 9.94 -6.10
C GLU A 22 4.03 10.40 -4.86
N ARG A 23 3.47 10.17 -3.66
CA ARG A 23 4.09 10.60 -2.40
C ARG A 23 3.66 9.70 -1.26
N LEU A 24 4.64 9.31 -0.43
CA LEU A 24 4.43 8.59 0.80
C LEU A 24 5.02 9.39 1.98
N THR A 25 4.25 9.54 3.04
CA THR A 25 4.68 10.14 4.31
C THR A 25 4.39 9.16 5.44
N TYR A 26 5.42 8.86 6.24
CA TYR A 26 5.37 7.89 7.33
C TYR A 26 6.54 8.12 8.29
N ALA A 27 6.39 7.69 9.54
CA ALA A 27 7.50 7.59 10.48
C ALA A 27 8.38 6.37 10.18
N ARG A 28 9.70 6.55 10.11
CA ARG A 28 10.66 5.45 9.84
C ARG A 28 10.95 4.61 11.07
N ALA A 29 10.87 5.20 12.27
CA ALA A 29 11.12 4.52 13.53
C ALA A 29 9.84 4.54 14.38
N LEU A 30 9.48 3.36 14.87
CA LEU A 30 8.30 3.09 15.68
C LEU A 30 8.70 2.34 16.96
N ARG A 31 7.83 2.39 17.95
CA ARG A 31 7.92 1.59 19.17
C ARG A 31 6.64 0.76 19.32
N PRO A 32 6.71 -0.42 19.94
CA PRO A 32 5.52 -1.13 20.35
C PRO A 32 4.62 -0.23 21.20
N GLY A 33 3.33 -0.17 20.87
CA GLY A 33 2.35 0.75 21.47
C GLY A 33 2.12 2.05 20.70
N ASP A 34 2.94 2.39 19.71
CA ASP A 34 2.77 3.61 18.92
C ASP A 34 1.54 3.55 18.00
N SER A 35 1.03 4.73 17.65
CA SER A 35 0.18 4.90 16.49
C SER A 35 1.04 5.26 15.29
N PHE A 36 0.93 4.50 14.20
CA PHE A 36 1.72 4.72 12.99
C PHE A 36 0.86 5.38 11.90
N PRO A 37 0.86 6.72 11.79
CA PRO A 37 0.16 7.42 10.72
C PRO A 37 0.89 7.24 9.39
N VAL A 38 0.12 6.95 8.34
CA VAL A 38 0.58 6.83 6.96
C VAL A 38 -0.29 7.71 6.08
N GLU A 39 0.35 8.56 5.29
CA GLU A 39 -0.30 9.32 4.22
C GLU A 39 0.29 8.90 2.87
N LEU A 40 -0.58 8.44 1.98
CA LEU A 40 -0.21 8.05 0.62
C LEU A 40 -1.01 8.87 -0.39
N THR A 41 -0.30 9.46 -1.33
CA THR A 41 -0.88 10.15 -2.47
C THR A 41 -0.76 9.26 -3.70
N LEU A 42 -1.91 8.97 -4.32
CA LEU A 42 -2.01 8.21 -5.56
C LEU A 42 -2.57 9.09 -6.68
N LYS A 43 -2.30 8.69 -7.92
CA LYS A 43 -2.93 9.21 -9.12
C LYS A 43 -3.38 8.07 -10.02
N ASN A 44 -4.56 8.17 -10.60
CA ASN A 44 -4.96 7.30 -11.69
C ASN A 44 -4.46 7.87 -13.02
N THR A 45 -3.55 7.15 -13.68
CA THR A 45 -2.99 7.49 -14.99
C THR A 45 -3.66 6.75 -16.15
N GLY A 46 -4.63 5.89 -15.85
CA GLY A 46 -5.52 5.24 -16.82
C GLY A 46 -6.74 6.10 -17.17
N PHE A 47 -7.67 5.51 -17.91
CA PHE A 47 -8.88 6.17 -18.43
C PHE A 47 -10.18 5.77 -17.73
N ALA A 48 -10.14 4.85 -16.75
CA ALA A 48 -11.32 4.42 -16.00
C ALA A 48 -10.99 4.22 -14.51
N SER A 49 -12.00 4.18 -13.65
CA SER A 49 -11.89 3.61 -12.30
C SER A 49 -12.18 2.11 -12.31
N PRO A 50 -11.74 1.35 -11.29
CA PRO A 50 -12.26 0.02 -11.02
C PRO A 50 -13.78 0.00 -10.92
N HIS A 51 -14.43 -0.99 -11.53
CA HIS A 51 -15.87 -1.24 -11.31
C HIS A 51 -16.13 -2.15 -10.11
N LEU A 52 -15.25 -3.12 -9.88
CA LEU A 52 -15.36 -4.05 -8.77
C LEU A 52 -14.82 -3.42 -7.48
N PRO A 53 -15.50 -3.65 -6.34
CA PRO A 53 -15.03 -3.17 -5.05
C PRO A 53 -13.67 -3.78 -4.71
N ARG A 54 -12.86 -3.02 -3.98
CA ARG A 54 -11.58 -3.47 -3.45
C ARG A 54 -11.41 -2.98 -2.02
N VAL A 55 -10.99 -3.88 -1.15
CA VAL A 55 -10.62 -3.56 0.23
C VAL A 55 -9.21 -3.00 0.21
N VAL A 56 -9.05 -1.76 0.66
CA VAL A 56 -7.75 -1.09 0.72
C VAL A 56 -7.16 -1.29 2.10
N GLU A 57 -5.93 -1.79 2.16
CA GLU A 57 -5.23 -2.07 3.40
C GLU A 57 -3.82 -1.49 3.39
N ILE A 58 -3.39 -1.00 4.54
CA ILE A 58 -1.97 -0.71 4.81
C ILE A 58 -1.47 -1.70 5.86
N GLY A 59 -0.23 -2.16 5.72
CA GLY A 59 0.31 -3.15 6.64
C GLY A 59 1.82 -3.15 6.72
N LEU A 60 2.31 -3.72 7.82
CA LEU A 60 3.73 -4.02 8.03
C LEU A 60 3.98 -5.47 7.63
N LEU A 61 4.99 -5.67 6.78
CA LEU A 61 5.45 -6.96 6.33
C LEU A 61 6.88 -7.20 6.83
N PRO A 62 7.29 -8.44 7.12
CA PRO A 62 8.67 -8.73 7.47
C PRO A 62 9.66 -8.23 6.41
N ALA A 63 10.85 -7.77 6.82
CA ALA A 63 11.90 -7.33 5.89
C ALA A 63 12.36 -8.41 4.91
N THR A 64 12.31 -9.68 5.30
CA THR A 64 12.71 -10.78 4.40
C THR A 64 11.56 -11.15 3.47
N PRO A 65 11.83 -11.37 2.16
CA PRO A 65 10.82 -11.75 1.16
C PRO A 65 10.39 -13.22 1.30
N ARG A 66 10.62 -13.87 2.45
CA ARG A 66 10.04 -15.19 2.70
C ARG A 66 8.51 -15.03 2.68
N VAL A 67 7.82 -16.06 2.19
CA VAL A 67 6.37 -16.23 1.96
C VAL A 67 5.57 -16.05 3.28
N ALA A 68 5.71 -14.93 3.94
CA ALA A 68 5.08 -14.61 5.21
C ALA A 68 4.00 -13.54 4.93
N PRO A 69 2.76 -13.77 5.39
CA PRO A 69 1.71 -12.76 5.30
C PRO A 69 2.14 -11.49 6.05
N ALA A 70 1.45 -10.38 5.79
CA ALA A 70 1.61 -9.18 6.60
C ALA A 70 1.45 -9.54 8.08
N VAL A 71 2.39 -9.10 8.93
CA VAL A 71 2.34 -9.40 10.37
C VAL A 71 1.25 -8.59 11.06
N HIS A 72 0.90 -7.44 10.47
CA HIS A 72 -0.13 -6.56 10.98
C HIS A 72 -0.61 -5.61 9.88
N ALA A 73 -1.92 -5.49 9.70
CA ALA A 73 -2.54 -4.65 8.69
C ALA A 73 -3.86 -4.05 9.19
N VAL A 74 -4.25 -2.91 8.64
CA VAL A 74 -5.52 -2.24 8.88
C VAL A 74 -6.20 -1.89 7.57
N VAL A 75 -7.52 -2.03 7.54
CA VAL A 75 -8.36 -1.59 6.42
C VAL A 75 -8.54 -0.09 6.50
N LEU A 76 -8.50 0.59 5.35
CA LEU A 76 -8.87 2.00 5.21
C LEU A 76 -10.35 2.08 4.81
N PRO A 77 -11.30 2.31 5.73
CA PRO A 77 -12.73 2.19 5.45
C PRO A 77 -13.25 3.23 4.45
N ASP A 78 -12.64 4.42 4.44
CA ASP A 78 -13.04 5.53 3.57
C ASP A 78 -12.42 5.44 2.16
N ALA A 79 -11.61 4.41 1.91
CA ALA A 79 -10.90 4.22 0.66
C ALA A 79 -11.68 3.27 -0.27
N ASP A 80 -12.46 3.84 -1.20
CA ASP A 80 -13.13 3.07 -2.26
C ASP A 80 -12.51 3.34 -3.64
N PRO A 81 -11.73 2.39 -4.19
CA PRO A 81 -11.10 2.55 -5.50
C PRO A 81 -12.08 2.80 -6.64
N ARG A 82 -13.36 2.45 -6.51
CA ARG A 82 -14.37 2.69 -7.56
C ARG A 82 -14.56 4.17 -7.88
N TRP A 83 -14.19 5.05 -6.95
CA TRP A 83 -14.27 6.51 -7.11
C TRP A 83 -12.97 7.13 -7.63
N TRP A 84 -11.91 6.34 -7.82
CA TRP A 84 -10.59 6.82 -8.22
C TRP A 84 -10.46 6.92 -9.74
N GLY A 85 -11.41 7.58 -10.39
CA GLY A 85 -11.43 7.76 -11.85
C GLY A 85 -10.38 8.77 -12.34
N PRO A 86 -10.18 8.90 -13.67
CA PRO A 86 -9.23 9.87 -14.25
C PRO A 86 -9.54 11.33 -13.89
N GLY A 87 -10.81 11.66 -13.60
CA GLY A 87 -11.25 12.99 -13.15
C GLY A 87 -11.14 13.22 -11.65
N ALA A 88 -10.76 12.21 -10.84
CA ALA A 88 -10.64 12.35 -9.39
C ALA A 88 -9.44 13.23 -8.96
N GLY A 89 -8.51 13.50 -9.89
CA GLY A 89 -7.28 14.23 -9.58
C GLY A 89 -6.40 13.44 -8.61
N THR A 90 -5.99 14.10 -7.53
CA THR A 90 -5.14 13.51 -6.50
C THR A 90 -5.96 12.69 -5.51
N ILE A 91 -5.65 11.39 -5.41
CA ILE A 91 -6.27 10.47 -4.45
C ILE A 91 -5.42 10.48 -3.17
N LYS A 92 -6.00 10.86 -2.03
CA LYS A 92 -5.30 10.89 -0.74
C LYS A 92 -5.81 9.77 0.16
N LEU A 93 -4.91 8.89 0.56
CA LEU A 93 -5.16 7.84 1.54
C LEU A 93 -4.50 8.23 2.85
N ARG A 94 -5.26 8.16 3.94
CA ARG A 94 -4.80 8.41 5.30
C ARG A 94 -5.19 7.21 6.13
N GLY A 95 -4.23 6.64 6.85
CA GLY A 95 -4.46 5.52 7.74
C GLY A 95 -3.61 5.66 8.99
N VAL A 96 -4.10 5.07 10.08
CA VAL A 96 -3.34 4.93 11.32
C VAL A 96 -3.27 3.45 11.62
N LEU A 97 -2.07 2.89 11.56
CA LEU A 97 -1.82 1.50 11.93
C LEU A 97 -1.43 1.48 13.42
N PRO A 98 -2.24 0.89 14.32
CA PRO A 98 -1.86 0.76 15.72
C PRO A 98 -0.76 -0.29 15.84
N VAL A 99 0.40 0.04 16.42
CA VAL A 99 1.47 -0.93 16.66
C VAL A 99 1.21 -1.58 18.02
N PRO A 100 0.84 -2.87 18.12
CA PRO A 100 0.55 -3.49 19.42
C PRO A 100 1.73 -3.41 20.39
N ALA A 101 1.48 -3.36 21.70
CA ALA A 101 2.55 -3.28 22.71
C ALA A 101 3.52 -4.48 22.70
N GLY A 102 3.09 -5.63 22.17
CA GLY A 102 3.92 -6.82 21.96
C GLY A 102 4.45 -6.98 20.53
N PHE A 103 4.36 -5.94 19.68
CA PHE A 103 4.79 -6.05 18.29
C PHE A 103 6.30 -6.35 18.23
N PRO A 104 6.74 -7.37 17.46
CA PRO A 104 8.14 -7.76 17.46
C PRO A 104 9.05 -6.64 16.96
N ARG A 105 10.24 -6.56 17.55
CA ARG A 105 11.27 -5.61 17.14
C ARG A 105 11.92 -6.10 15.84
N GLY A 106 12.32 -5.16 15.01
CA GLY A 106 13.02 -5.47 13.76
C GLY A 106 12.74 -4.48 12.65
N THR A 107 13.20 -4.83 11.46
CA THR A 107 12.94 -4.06 10.23
C THR A 107 11.76 -4.64 9.49
N TYR A 108 10.91 -3.76 8.99
CA TYR A 108 9.67 -4.07 8.30
C TYR A 108 9.55 -3.26 7.01
N ARG A 109 8.76 -3.79 6.11
CA ARG A 109 8.30 -3.14 4.89
C ARG A 109 6.90 -2.60 5.10
N LEU A 110 6.63 -1.40 4.62
CA LEU A 110 5.28 -0.82 4.57
C LEU A 110 4.65 -1.18 3.22
N GLY A 111 3.51 -1.88 3.27
CA GLY A 111 2.77 -2.30 2.09
C GLY A 111 1.39 -1.67 1.97
N LEU A 112 0.94 -1.54 0.73
CA LEU A 112 -0.45 -1.25 0.35
C LEU A 112 -1.05 -2.44 -0.40
N ARG A 113 -2.24 -2.87 0.00
CA ARG A 113 -3.01 -3.88 -0.72
C ARG A 113 -4.37 -3.32 -1.14
N LEU A 114 -4.80 -3.70 -2.34
CA LEU A 114 -6.13 -3.44 -2.88
C LEU A 114 -6.73 -4.79 -3.25
N ALA A 115 -7.26 -5.50 -2.26
CA ALA A 115 -7.70 -6.89 -2.38
C ALA A 115 -9.15 -7.01 -2.81
N ASP A 116 -9.52 -8.17 -3.35
CA ASP A 116 -10.93 -8.51 -3.53
C ASP A 116 -11.62 -8.66 -2.15
N PRO A 117 -12.88 -8.19 -1.98
CA PRO A 117 -13.58 -8.33 -0.71
C PRO A 117 -13.96 -9.77 -0.35
N ALA A 118 -14.00 -10.70 -1.32
CA ALA A 118 -14.28 -12.09 -1.02
C ALA A 118 -13.11 -12.71 -0.25
N GLU A 119 -13.39 -13.28 0.92
CA GLU A 119 -12.37 -13.87 1.82
C GLU A 119 -11.45 -14.86 1.09
N ARG A 120 -12.03 -15.75 0.26
CA ARG A 120 -11.29 -16.73 -0.55
C ARG A 120 -10.34 -16.14 -1.60
N LEU A 121 -10.53 -14.87 -1.98
CA LEU A 121 -9.74 -14.17 -3.01
C LEU A 121 -8.86 -13.07 -2.42
N ARG A 122 -9.08 -12.69 -1.15
CA ARG A 122 -8.41 -11.55 -0.52
C ARG A 122 -6.88 -11.68 -0.51
N ASP A 123 -6.39 -12.89 -0.26
CA ASP A 123 -4.96 -13.19 -0.18
C ASP A 123 -4.39 -13.77 -1.50
N ASP A 124 -5.22 -13.92 -2.54
CA ASP A 124 -4.78 -14.33 -3.88
C ASP A 124 -4.28 -13.10 -4.65
N ASP A 125 -2.97 -13.05 -4.88
CA ASP A 125 -2.30 -11.90 -5.49
C ASP A 125 -2.80 -11.58 -6.91
N ARG A 126 -3.37 -12.56 -7.62
CA ARG A 126 -3.94 -12.37 -8.95
C ARG A 126 -5.19 -11.49 -8.96
N TYR A 127 -5.84 -11.34 -7.80
CA TYR A 127 -7.04 -10.52 -7.63
C TYR A 127 -6.76 -9.17 -6.95
N ALA A 128 -5.51 -8.94 -6.51
CA ALA A 128 -5.06 -7.67 -5.96
C ALA A 128 -4.66 -6.68 -7.07
N ILE A 129 -4.88 -5.38 -6.84
CA ILE A 129 -4.42 -4.35 -7.78
C ILE A 129 -2.94 -4.02 -7.54
N ARG A 130 -2.13 -4.20 -8.57
CA ARG A 130 -0.73 -3.76 -8.62
C ARG A 130 -0.61 -2.30 -9.04
N LEU A 131 0.24 -1.54 -8.35
CA LEU A 131 0.59 -0.17 -8.71
C LEU A 131 1.43 -0.12 -10.00
N GLY A 132 1.24 0.95 -10.77
CA GLY A 132 1.89 1.18 -12.05
C GLY A 132 3.33 1.69 -11.98
N ASN A 133 3.82 1.95 -10.77
CA ASN A 133 5.21 2.30 -10.45
C ASN A 133 6.15 1.14 -10.82
N ARG A 134 7.33 1.45 -11.38
CA ARG A 134 8.31 0.42 -11.78
C ARG A 134 9.19 -0.03 -10.63
N GLU A 135 9.43 0.90 -9.72
CA GLU A 135 10.26 0.81 -8.52
C GLU A 135 9.52 0.16 -7.34
N ILE A 136 8.19 0.12 -7.37
CA ILE A 136 7.39 -0.53 -6.33
C ILE A 136 7.31 -2.02 -6.62
N ALA A 137 7.91 -2.82 -5.73
CA ALA A 137 7.83 -4.26 -5.77
C ALA A 137 6.39 -4.73 -5.46
N PHE A 138 5.98 -5.82 -6.12
CA PHE A 138 4.71 -6.49 -5.84
C PHE A 138 5.00 -7.83 -5.17
N ALA A 139 4.77 -7.88 -3.85
CA ALA A 139 5.10 -9.03 -3.02
C ALA A 139 3.98 -10.07 -3.05
N THR A 140 4.39 -11.33 -3.23
CA THR A 140 3.55 -12.51 -3.15
C THR A 140 4.01 -13.40 -1.98
N PRO A 141 3.09 -14.14 -1.33
CA PRO A 141 1.64 -14.18 -1.57
C PRO A 141 0.94 -12.93 -1.00
N GLY A 142 -0.33 -12.75 -1.31
CA GLY A 142 -1.16 -11.69 -0.73
C GLY A 142 -1.27 -10.42 -1.56
N GLY A 143 -0.40 -10.18 -2.55
CA GLY A 143 -0.56 -9.08 -3.50
C GLY A 143 -0.32 -7.69 -2.91
N TRP A 144 0.83 -7.51 -2.23
CA TRP A 144 1.19 -6.26 -1.56
C TRP A 144 2.10 -5.38 -2.43
N ASN A 145 1.76 -4.11 -2.57
CA ASN A 145 2.62 -3.09 -3.16
C ASN A 145 3.55 -2.53 -2.09
N ILE A 146 4.86 -2.79 -2.20
CA ILE A 146 5.85 -2.39 -1.20
C ILE A 146 6.21 -0.92 -1.38
N LEU A 147 5.73 -0.07 -0.47
CA LEU A 147 5.87 1.38 -0.52
C LEU A 147 7.18 1.86 0.12
N ALA A 148 7.65 1.17 1.16
CA ALA A 148 8.90 1.43 1.85
C ALA A 148 9.46 0.15 2.49
N GLU A 149 10.77 0.10 2.73
CA GLU A 149 11.46 -1.10 3.26
C GLU A 149 12.29 -0.86 4.52
N ASP A 150 12.19 0.35 5.08
CA ASP A 150 13.06 0.87 6.13
C ASP A 150 12.30 1.28 7.40
N VAL A 151 11.17 0.63 7.67
CA VAL A 151 10.43 0.86 8.92
C VAL A 151 11.09 0.05 10.03
N SER A 152 11.69 0.71 11.02
CA SER A 152 12.26 0.08 12.21
C SER A 152 11.25 0.09 13.36
N VAL A 153 11.10 -1.06 14.04
CA VAL A 153 10.44 -1.15 15.34
C VAL A 153 11.48 -1.39 16.41
N GLU A 154 11.66 -0.39 17.27
CA GLU A 154 12.69 -0.33 18.30
C GLU A 154 12.09 -0.56 19.69
N ALA A 155 12.96 -0.74 20.70
CA ALA A 155 12.48 -0.84 22.08
C ALA A 155 11.81 0.47 22.50
N GLY A 156 10.69 0.36 23.21
CA GLY A 156 10.20 1.45 24.07
C GLY A 156 11.30 1.86 25.05
N ARG A 157 11.39 3.14 25.40
CA ARG A 157 12.28 3.57 26.48
C ARG A 157 11.68 2.94 27.73
N VAL A 158 12.43 2.06 28.40
CA VAL A 158 12.11 1.69 29.77
C VAL A 158 12.37 2.96 30.59
N THR A 159 11.32 3.71 30.88
CA THR A 159 11.37 4.67 31.98
C THR A 159 11.38 3.85 33.25
N THR A 160 12.57 3.51 33.75
CA THR A 160 12.73 2.99 35.10
C THR A 160 12.07 4.01 36.04
N PRO A 161 11.04 3.66 36.81
CA PRO A 161 10.58 4.54 37.88
C PRO A 161 11.77 4.74 38.82
N GLY A 162 12.13 5.99 39.08
CA GLY A 162 13.19 6.32 40.03
C GLY A 162 12.90 5.67 41.38
N GLN A 163 13.97 5.18 42.01
CA GLN A 163 13.99 4.71 43.39
C GLN A 163 13.43 5.73 44.37
#